data_AF-A0A2K2V400-F1
#
_entry.id   AF-A0A2K2V400-F1
#
_cell.length_a   1.000
_cell.length_b   1.000
_cell.length_c   1.000
_cell.angle_alpha   90.00
_cell.angle_beta   90.00
_cell.angle_gamma   90.00
#
_symmetry.space_group_name_H-M   'P 1'
#
loop_
_entity.id
_entity.type
_entity.pdbx_description
1 polymer ?
#
loop_
_entity_poly.entity_id
_entity_poly.type
_entity_poly.pdbx_seq_one_letter_code
_entity_poly.pdbx_strand_id
1 'polypeptide(L)' 'MEKVKIVDKQGRLVLPKKWREKYAKKGLVVMKVEGERITIEPFRPLNLTKFFDSIEIDIKSDLSDWKSVRRELHEVR' A
#
# COMPACT_ATOMS: atom_id res chain seq x y z
N MET A 1 7.85 26.43 -3.81
CA MET A 1 6.84 27.35 -3.27
C MET A 1 6.61 26.99 -1.83
N GLU A 2 7.06 27.84 -0.93
CA GLU A 2 6.85 27.70 0.51
C GLU A 2 5.54 28.39 0.90
N LYS A 3 4.76 27.76 1.79
CA LYS A 3 3.52 28.34 2.33
C LYS A 3 3.40 27.98 3.80
N VAL A 4 3.33 28.99 4.65
CA VAL A 4 3.01 28.83 6.07
C VAL A 4 1.49 28.62 6.20
N LYS A 5 1.10 27.67 7.04
CA LYS A 5 -0.29 27.32 7.33
C LYS A 5 -0.48 27.15 8.82
N ILE A 6 -1.63 27.58 9.31
CA ILE A 6 -2.04 27.39 10.70
C ILE A 6 -2.62 25.98 10.83
N VAL A 7 -2.22 25.29 11.89
CA VAL A 7 -2.85 24.05 12.35
C VAL A 7 -4.11 24.43 13.10
N ASP A 8 -5.25 23.83 12.73
CA ASP A 8 -6.50 24.17 13.40
C ASP A 8 -6.55 23.65 14.85
N LYS A 9 -7.61 24.02 15.58
CA LYS A 9 -7.79 23.63 17.00
C LYS A 9 -7.84 22.11 17.23
N GLN A 10 -8.07 21.32 16.19
CA GLN A 10 -8.12 19.86 16.25
C GLN A 10 -6.81 19.22 15.77
N GLY A 11 -5.77 20.01 15.49
CA GLY A 11 -4.49 19.49 15.00
C GLY A 11 -4.45 19.22 13.50
N ARG A 12 -5.43 19.67 12.71
CA ARG A 12 -5.51 19.36 11.27
C ARG A 12 -4.78 20.41 10.43
N LEU A 13 -4.09 19.94 9.40
CA LEU A 13 -3.44 20.78 8.38
C LEU A 13 -4.19 20.69 7.05
N VAL A 14 -4.61 21.84 6.51
CA VAL A 14 -5.34 21.88 5.24
C VAL A 14 -4.37 21.83 4.05
N LEU A 15 -4.33 20.70 3.34
CA LEU A 15 -3.51 20.54 2.14
C LEU A 15 -4.01 21.39 0.96
N PRO A 16 -3.12 21.91 0.09
CA PRO A 16 -3.49 22.67 -1.10
C PRO A 16 -4.48 21.93 -2.01
N LYS A 17 -5.53 22.62 -2.48
CA LYS A 17 -6.62 22.03 -3.30
C LYS A 17 -6.09 21.26 -4.52
N LYS A 18 -5.28 21.91 -5.36
CA LYS A 18 -4.69 21.28 -6.56
C LYS A 18 -3.88 20.01 -6.25
N TRP A 19 -3.20 19.99 -5.10
CA TRP A 19 -2.43 18.82 -4.68
C TRP A 19 -3.36 17.68 -4.25
N ARG A 20 -4.39 17.97 -3.44
CA ARG A 20 -5.38 16.98 -3.00
C ARG A 20 -6.11 16.33 -4.17
N GLU A 21 -6.54 17.11 -5.15
CA GLU A 21 -7.23 16.63 -6.35
C GLU A 21 -6.36 15.66 -7.17
N LYS A 22 -5.05 15.91 -7.22
CA LYS A 22 -4.11 15.07 -7.96
C LYS A 22 -3.69 13.82 -7.20
N TYR A 23 -3.45 13.93 -5.89
CA TYR A 23 -2.70 12.94 -5.12
C TYR A 23 -3.45 12.31 -3.94
N ALA A 24 -4.49 12.95 -3.42
CA ALA A 24 -5.25 12.49 -2.24
C ALA A 24 -6.72 12.23 -2.60
N LYS A 25 -6.99 11.64 -3.77
CA LYS A 25 -8.35 11.45 -4.32
C LYS A 25 -9.30 10.71 -3.37
N LYS A 26 -8.78 9.78 -2.56
CA LYS A 26 -9.54 9.01 -1.55
C LYS A 26 -9.39 9.57 -0.13
N GLY A 27 -8.81 10.76 0.03
CA GLY A 27 -8.43 11.31 1.34
C GLY A 27 -7.26 10.58 2.01
N LEU A 28 -6.60 9.65 1.30
CA LEU A 28 -5.49 8.86 1.83
C LEU A 28 -4.14 9.46 1.42
N VAL A 29 -3.25 9.57 2.40
CA VAL A 29 -1.85 9.97 2.25
C VAL A 29 -0.99 9.12 3.17
N VAL A 30 0.29 9.00 2.85
CA VAL A 30 1.30 8.47 3.77
C VAL A 30 1.89 9.63 4.53
N MET A 31 1.95 9.54 5.85
CA MET A 31 2.59 10.52 6.71
C MET A 31 3.77 9.85 7.41
N LYS A 32 4.97 10.38 7.18
CA LYS A 32 6.21 9.95 7.85
C LYS A 32 6.63 11.03 8.83
N VAL A 33 6.89 10.65 10.08
CA VAL A 33 7.32 11.56 11.15
C VAL A 33 8.75 11.23 11.52
N GLU A 34 9.65 12.19 11.36
CA GLU A 34 11.08 12.07 11.62
C GLU A 34 11.54 13.28 12.44
N GLY A 35 11.51 13.13 13.77
CA GLY A 35 11.82 14.22 14.70
C GLY A 35 10.89 15.42 14.48
N GLU A 36 11.47 16.55 14.06
CA GLU A 36 10.75 17.80 13.77
C GLU A 36 10.09 17.84 12.38
N ARG A 37 10.34 16.84 11.53
CA ARG A 37 9.88 16.82 10.13
C ARG A 37 8.71 15.87 9.95
N ILE A 38 7.65 16.37 9.30
CA ILE A 38 6.55 15.56 8.79
C ILE A 38 6.58 15.59 7.27
N THR A 39 6.69 14.42 6.65
CA THR A 39 6.64 14.26 5.19
C THR A 39 5.31 13.64 4.80
N ILE A 40 4.58 14.30 3.90
CA ILE A 40 3.28 13.84 3.37
C ILE A 40 3.46 13.41 1.92
N GLU A 41 3.17 12.15 1.63
CA GLU A 41 3.30 11.55 0.30
C GLU A 41 1.95 11.00 -0.20
N PRO A 42 1.71 10.93 -1.52
CA PRO A 42 0.52 10.29 -2.06
C PRO A 42 0.47 8.81 -1.65
N PHE A 43 -0.67 8.34 -1.15
CA PHE A 43 -0.85 6.91 -0.91
C PHE A 43 -0.96 6.17 -2.24
N ARG A 44 0.02 5.32 -2.52
CA ARG A 44 0.03 4.42 -3.69
C ARG A 44 -0.29 3.02 -3.19
N PRO A 45 -1.52 2.50 -3.38
CA PRO A 45 -1.82 1.13 -3.02
C PRO A 45 -0.84 0.21 -3.75
N LEU A 46 -0.30 -0.77 -3.03
CA LEU A 46 0.47 -1.82 -3.65
C LEU A 46 -0.45 -2.57 -4.62
N ASN A 47 -0.05 -2.68 -5.88
CA ASN A 47 -0.74 -3.57 -6.80
C ASN A 47 -0.37 -5.01 -6.44
N LEU A 48 -1.20 -5.69 -5.63
CA LEU A 48 -0.96 -7.08 -5.23
C LEU A 48 -1.07 -8.06 -6.41
N THR A 49 -1.78 -7.67 -7.47
CA THR A 49 -1.87 -8.44 -8.72
C THR A 49 -0.49 -8.73 -9.32
N LYS A 50 0.51 -7.86 -9.08
CA LYS A 50 1.88 -8.09 -9.55
C LYS A 50 2.53 -9.35 -8.95
N PHE A 51 1.96 -9.91 -7.89
CA PHE A 51 2.47 -11.12 -7.23
C PHE A 51 1.69 -12.38 -7.62
N PHE A 52 0.57 -12.26 -8.34
CA PHE A 52 -0.25 -13.42 -8.70
C PHE A 52 0.55 -14.41 -9.56
N ASP A 53 1.33 -13.89 -10.51
CA ASP A 53 2.18 -14.69 -11.39
C ASP A 53 3.63 -14.77 -10.89
N SER A 54 3.91 -14.33 -9.65
CA SER A 54 5.29 -14.35 -9.13
C SER A 54 5.74 -15.72 -8.63
N ILE A 55 4.81 -16.68 -8.54
CA ILE A 55 5.07 -18.04 -8.08
C ILE A 55 4.55 -18.99 -9.16
N GLU A 56 5.46 -19.48 -10.01
CA GLU A 56 5.19 -20.59 -10.92
C GLU A 56 5.65 -21.88 -10.25
N ILE A 57 4.70 -22.72 -9.84
CA ILE A 57 4.95 -24.07 -9.32
C ILE A 57 4.14 -25.03 -10.18
N ASP A 58 4.82 -26.02 -10.76
CA ASP A 58 4.16 -27.10 -11.48
C ASP A 58 3.58 -28.08 -10.46
N ILE A 59 2.27 -27.95 -10.17
CA ILE A 59 1.54 -28.79 -9.22
C ILE A 59 0.71 -29.78 -10.03
N LYS A 60 0.91 -31.08 -9.80
CA LYS A 60 0.14 -32.15 -10.46
C LYS A 60 -1.14 -32.49 -9.70
N SER A 61 -1.22 -32.15 -8.41
CA SER A 61 -2.42 -32.35 -7.59
C SER A 61 -3.58 -31.45 -8.04
N ASP A 62 -4.80 -31.97 -7.91
CA ASP A 62 -6.02 -31.17 -8.05
C ASP A 62 -6.05 -30.06 -6.99
N LEU A 63 -6.18 -28.81 -7.44
CA LEU A 63 -6.25 -27.62 -6.59
C LEU A 63 -7.46 -27.65 -5.63
N SER A 64 -8.48 -28.44 -5.94
CA SER A 64 -9.66 -28.63 -5.09
C SER A 64 -9.37 -29.49 -3.86
N ASP A 65 -8.33 -30.34 -3.90
CA ASP A 65 -7.87 -31.14 -2.76
C ASP A 65 -6.64 -30.51 -2.08
N TRP A 66 -6.92 -29.61 -1.14
CA TRP A 66 -5.91 -28.91 -0.36
C TRP A 66 -4.90 -29.85 0.34
N LYS A 67 -5.30 -31.06 0.73
CA LYS A 67 -4.42 -31.98 1.45
C LYS A 67 -3.33 -32.52 0.53
N SER A 68 -3.69 -32.87 -0.70
CA SER A 68 -2.75 -33.35 -1.72
C SER A 68 -1.82 -32.23 -2.18
N VAL A 69 -2.36 -31.05 -2.48
CA VAL A 69 -1.59 -29.83 -2.83
C VAL A 69 -0.56 -29.50 -1.75
N ARG A 70 -0.97 -29.48 -0.48
CA ARG A 70 -0.07 -29.17 0.64
C ARG A 70 1.07 -30.17 0.74
N ARG A 71 0.80 -31.47 0.56
CA ARG A 71 1.84 -32.50 0.59
C ARG A 71 2.85 -32.29 -0.53
N GLU A 72 2.39 -32.08 -1.75
CA GLU A 72 3.25 -31.83 -2.92
C GLU A 72 4.13 -30.58 -2.73
N LEU A 73 3.57 -29.48 -2.22
CA LEU A 73 4.33 -28.27 -1.91
C LEU A 73 5.41 -28.49 -0.83
N HIS A 74 5.21 -29.43 0.10
CA HIS A 74 6.21 -29.79 1.10
C HIS A 74 7.33 -30.68 0.55
N GLU A 75 7.06 -31.43 -0.52
CA GLU A 75 8.03 -32.32 -1.20
C GLU A 75 8.92 -31.56 -2.19
N VAL A 76 8.46 -30.42 -2.72
CA VAL A 76 9.20 -29.55 -3.66
C VAL A 76 10.25 -28.66 -2.95
N ARG A 77 10.27 -28.63 -1.61
CA ARG A 77 11.19 -27.81 -0.80
C ARG A 77 12.53 -28.49 -0.56
#